data_AF-A0AAW8LQJ2-F1
#
_entry.id   AF-A0AAW8LQJ2-F1
#
_cell.length_a   1.000
_cell.length_b   1.000
_cell.length_c   1.000
_cell.angle_alpha   90.00
_cell.angle_beta   90.00
_cell.angle_gamma   90.00
#
_symmetry.space_group_name_H-M   'P 1'
#
loop_
_entity.id
_entity.type
_entity.pdbx_description
1 polymer ?
#
loop_
_entity_poly.entity_id
_entity_poly.type
_entity_poly.pdbx_seq_one_letter_code
_entity_poly.pdbx_strand_id
1 'polypeptide(L)'
;MNEAQTLTLEAGRYYRTRDGRKAYVAGFNPFSKEEDRANAVSGWIEDGNCLWCRSGQYWKNKTSDFDLVAEWVEPKRIQGKMYIYEGSAGVHGGYLSDHLQLPYGAKVLAVIEIDVLEGHGLGEAA
;
A
#
# COMPACT_ATOMS: atom_id res chain seq x y z
N MET A 1 13.19 -4.00 16.96
CA MET A 1 13.08 -2.83 16.07
C MET A 1 14.17 -3.01 15.03
N ASN A 2 13.83 -3.53 13.86
CA ASN A 2 14.84 -3.89 12.84
C ASN A 2 15.46 -2.63 12.26
N GLU A 3 16.77 -2.71 12.00
CA GLU A 3 17.58 -1.69 11.35
C GLU A 3 16.80 -1.08 10.18
N ALA A 4 16.66 0.25 10.18
CA ALA A 4 16.05 0.97 9.08
C ALA A 4 16.88 0.66 7.83
N GLN A 5 16.38 -0.23 6.97
CA GLN A 5 16.92 -0.40 5.63
C GLN A 5 16.95 0.99 5.00
N THR A 6 18.15 1.49 4.73
CA THR A 6 18.34 2.75 4.04
C THR A 6 17.70 2.61 2.66
N LEU A 7 16.57 3.27 2.45
CA LEU A 7 15.86 3.27 1.18
C LEU A 7 16.80 3.77 0.08
N THR A 8 17.09 2.91 -0.89
CA THR A 8 17.89 3.26 -2.07
C THR A 8 16.95 3.47 -3.24
N LEU A 9 16.96 4.67 -3.81
CA LEU A 9 16.11 5.02 -4.94
C LEU A 9 16.75 4.59 -6.26
N GLU A 10 15.92 4.12 -7.19
CA GLU A 10 16.26 3.77 -8.56
C GLU A 10 15.31 4.46 -9.54
N ALA A 11 15.83 4.87 -10.70
CA ALA A 11 15.02 5.41 -11.77
C ALA A 11 14.21 4.29 -12.43
N GLY A 12 12.97 4.59 -12.81
CA GLY A 12 12.05 3.61 -13.40
C GLY A 12 11.28 2.76 -12.38
N ARG A 13 11.47 2.98 -11.08
CA ARG A 13 10.79 2.24 -10.01
C ARG A 13 9.66 3.04 -9.37
N TYR A 14 8.76 2.30 -8.73
CA TYR A 14 7.68 2.86 -7.93
C TYR A 14 7.99 2.75 -6.44
N TYR A 15 7.58 3.76 -5.68
CA TYR A 15 7.78 3.87 -4.25
C TYR A 15 6.47 4.28 -3.58
N ARG A 16 6.37 3.99 -2.29
CA ARG A 16 5.27 4.42 -1.44
C ARG A 16 5.66 5.70 -0.71
N THR A 17 4.82 6.71 -0.81
CA THR A 17 4.93 7.91 0.03
C THR A 17 4.53 7.58 1.47
N ARG A 18 4.89 8.44 2.42
CA ARG A 18 4.56 8.24 3.83
C ARG A 18 3.07 8.13 4.09
N ASP A 19 2.25 8.88 3.35
CA ASP A 19 0.79 8.81 3.42
C ASP A 19 0.16 7.69 2.57
N GLY A 20 0.98 6.84 1.94
CA GLY A 20 0.52 5.63 1.27
C GLY A 20 0.21 5.77 -0.22
N ARG A 21 0.47 6.92 -0.84
CA ARG A 21 0.32 7.11 -2.29
C ARG A 21 1.47 6.46 -3.06
N LYS A 22 1.18 6.10 -4.31
CA LYS A 22 2.14 5.56 -5.26
C LYS A 22 2.90 6.70 -5.94
N ALA A 23 4.22 6.62 -5.91
CA ALA A 23 5.12 7.57 -6.55
C ALA A 23 6.01 6.86 -7.57
N TYR A 24 6.19 7.43 -8.76
CA TYR A 24 7.16 6.96 -9.75
C TYR A 24 8.42 7.82 -9.68
N VAL A 25 9.60 7.20 -9.62
CA VAL A 25 10.89 7.90 -9.71
C VAL A 25 11.37 7.87 -11.15
N ALA A 26 11.45 9.04 -11.77
CA ALA A 26 11.80 9.19 -13.18
C ALA A 26 13.30 9.25 -13.43
N GLY A 27 14.05 9.89 -12.54
CA GLY A 27 15.47 10.11 -12.75
C GLY A 27 16.13 10.97 -11.70
N PHE A 28 17.45 11.06 -11.83
CA PHE A 28 18.33 11.79 -10.93
C PHE A 28 18.90 12.99 -11.65
N ASN A 29 18.91 14.13 -10.96
CA ASN A 29 19.57 15.33 -11.43
C ASN A 29 21.10 15.15 -11.30
N PRO A 30 21.86 15.09 -12.42
CA PRO A 30 23.31 14.86 -12.37
C PRO A 30 24.07 16.07 -11.80
N PHE A 31 23.43 17.23 -11.73
CA PHE A 31 24.03 18.47 -11.21
C PHE A 31 23.68 18.73 -9.74
N SER A 32 22.83 17.90 -9.13
CA SER A 32 22.54 18.01 -7.70
C SER A 32 23.72 17.44 -6.91
N LYS A 33 24.43 18.33 -6.21
CA LYS A 33 25.41 17.89 -5.20
C LYS A 33 24.67 17.19 -4.06
N GLU A 34 25.30 16.12 -3.58
CA GLU A 34 24.73 15.13 -2.69
C GLU A 34 24.09 15.79 -1.46
N GLU A 35 22.87 15.34 -1.14
CA GLU A 35 22.15 15.51 0.13
C GLU A 35 21.22 16.72 0.35
N ASP A 36 21.40 17.90 -0.27
CA ASP A 36 20.82 19.11 0.36
C ASP A 36 19.55 19.73 -0.22
N ARG A 37 18.99 19.23 -1.33
CA ARG A 37 17.80 19.87 -1.94
C ARG A 37 16.78 18.87 -2.49
N ALA A 38 15.51 19.28 -2.35
CA ALA A 38 14.31 18.71 -2.93
C ALA A 38 14.29 18.86 -4.47
N ASN A 39 15.35 18.43 -5.16
CA ASN A 39 15.49 18.45 -6.61
C ASN A 39 16.58 17.49 -7.13
N ALA A 40 17.06 16.59 -6.28
CA ALA A 40 18.05 15.58 -6.64
C ALA A 40 17.42 14.42 -7.42
N VAL A 41 16.15 14.14 -7.15
CA VAL A 41 15.34 13.09 -7.75
C VAL A 41 14.07 13.73 -8.27
N SER A 42 13.64 13.36 -9.47
CA SER A 42 12.40 13.83 -10.08
C SER A 42 11.47 12.66 -10.36
N GLY A 43 10.17 12.92 -10.31
CA GLY A 43 9.16 11.93 -10.65
C GLY A 43 7.75 12.46 -10.48
N TRP A 44 6.80 11.55 -10.26
CA TRP A 44 5.38 11.88 -10.19
C TRP A 44 4.68 11.12 -9.06
N ILE A 45 3.74 11.80 -8.44
CA ILE A 45 2.62 11.20 -7.73
C ILE A 45 1.37 11.46 -8.57
N GLU A 46 0.24 10.79 -8.29
CA GLU A 46 -1.00 10.97 -9.07
C GLU A 46 -1.39 12.46 -9.26
N ASP A 47 -1.11 13.29 -8.25
CA ASP A 47 -1.48 14.71 -8.21
C ASP A 47 -0.50 15.64 -8.95
N GLY A 48 0.60 15.12 -9.52
CA GLY A 48 1.53 15.92 -10.31
C GLY A 48 3.01 15.57 -10.13
N ASN A 49 3.87 16.42 -10.71
CA ASN A 49 5.31 16.22 -10.58
C ASN A 49 5.77 16.45 -9.14
N CYS A 50 6.74 15.66 -8.71
CA CYS A 50 7.37 15.78 -7.41
C CYS A 50 8.88 15.67 -7.51
N LEU A 51 9.54 16.28 -6.54
CA LEU A 51 10.98 16.32 -6.42
C LEU A 51 11.37 15.84 -5.03
N TRP A 52 12.44 15.07 -4.96
CA TRP A 52 12.93 14.51 -3.70
C TRP A 52 14.44 14.68 -3.58
N CYS A 53 14.92 14.57 -2.35
CA CYS A 53 16.31 14.28 -2.04
C CYS A 53 16.65 12.84 -2.46
N ARG A 54 17.94 12.52 -2.58
CA ARG A 54 18.39 11.13 -2.84
C ARG A 54 17.96 10.14 -1.75
N SER A 55 17.73 10.65 -0.53
CA SER A 55 17.21 9.89 0.61
C SER A 55 15.71 9.57 0.54
N GLY A 56 14.99 10.09 -0.47
CA GLY A 56 13.52 9.96 -0.57
C GLY A 56 12.74 11.05 0.17
N GLN A 57 13.40 11.91 0.94
CA GLN A 57 12.72 13.03 1.60
C GLN A 57 12.20 14.05 0.58
N TYR A 58 10.96 14.50 0.74
CA TYR A 58 10.41 15.57 -0.09
C TYR A 58 11.04 16.92 0.26
N TRP A 59 11.28 17.18 1.54
CA TRP A 59 12.06 18.32 2.03
C TRP A 59 13.20 17.82 2.90
N LYS A 60 14.43 18.30 2.63
CA LYS A 60 15.57 17.94 3.47
C LYS A 60 15.30 18.28 4.94
N ASN A 61 15.61 17.35 5.84
CA ASN A 61 15.49 17.50 7.29
C ASN A 61 14.06 17.82 7.78
N LYS A 62 13.03 17.54 6.98
CA LYS A 62 11.64 17.67 7.38
C LYS A 62 10.88 16.43 6.96
N THR A 63 10.10 15.88 7.89
CA THR A 63 9.14 14.84 7.56
C THR A 63 8.02 15.44 6.74
N SER A 64 7.66 14.77 5.65
CA SER A 64 6.56 15.13 4.78
C SER A 64 5.73 13.89 4.46
N ASP A 65 4.43 14.09 4.23
CA ASP A 65 3.54 13.05 3.72
C ASP A 65 4.00 12.52 2.36
N PHE A 66 4.69 13.36 1.60
CA PHE A 66 5.27 13.04 0.30
C PHE A 66 6.64 12.35 0.37
N ASP A 67 7.21 12.08 1.55
CA ASP A 67 8.48 11.36 1.67
C ASP A 67 8.33 9.94 1.11
N LEU A 68 9.29 9.48 0.30
CA LEU A 68 9.38 8.09 -0.11
C LEU A 68 9.91 7.27 1.07
N VAL A 69 9.17 6.23 1.48
CA VAL A 69 9.48 5.45 2.69
C VAL A 69 9.74 3.96 2.42
N ALA A 70 9.31 3.44 1.26
CA ALA A 70 9.53 2.05 0.85
C ALA A 70 9.34 1.91 -0.67
N GLU A 71 9.87 0.85 -1.26
CA GLU A 71 9.48 0.43 -2.62
C GLU A 71 7.98 0.12 -2.66
N TRP A 72 7.31 0.44 -3.77
CA TRP A 72 5.89 0.16 -3.94
C TRP A 72 5.69 -1.32 -4.24
N VAL A 73 4.90 -1.98 -3.42
CA VAL A 73 4.41 -3.33 -3.69
C VAL A 73 2.99 -3.19 -4.23
N GLU A 74 2.73 -3.75 -5.41
CA GLU A 74 1.36 -3.72 -5.95
C GLU A 74 0.41 -4.47 -5.00
N PRO A 75 -0.69 -3.84 -4.58
CA PRO A 75 -1.68 -4.50 -3.75
C PRO A 75 -2.18 -5.76 -4.44
N LYS A 76 -2.28 -6.86 -3.68
CA LYS A 76 -2.84 -8.10 -4.23
C LYS A 76 -4.32 -7.92 -4.48
N ARG A 77 -4.78 -8.39 -5.64
CA ARG A 77 -6.21 -8.49 -5.93
C ARG A 77 -6.80 -9.64 -5.14
N ILE A 78 -7.85 -9.36 -4.37
CA ILE A 78 -8.62 -10.32 -3.59
C ILE A 78 -9.93 -10.52 -4.35
N GLN A 79 -10.09 -11.70 -4.94
CA GLN A 79 -11.31 -12.12 -5.63
C GLN A 79 -11.89 -13.34 -4.94
N GLY A 80 -13.20 -13.33 -4.70
CA GLY A 80 -13.86 -14.48 -4.09
C GLY A 80 -15.29 -14.17 -3.68
N LYS A 81 -15.78 -14.94 -2.71
CA LYS A 81 -17.13 -14.77 -2.17
C LYS A 81 -17.05 -14.53 -0.66
N MET A 82 -17.74 -13.49 -0.21
CA MET A 82 -18.01 -13.24 1.20
C MET A 82 -19.40 -13.76 1.52
N TYR A 83 -19.52 -14.51 2.61
CA TYR A 83 -20.79 -15.07 3.03
C TYR A 83 -21.23 -14.37 4.30
N ILE A 84 -22.52 -14.00 4.32
CA ILE A 84 -23.21 -13.55 5.50
C ILE A 84 -24.10 -14.70 5.95
N TYR A 85 -23.91 -15.18 7.17
CA TYR A 85 -24.63 -16.32 7.70
C TYR A 85 -25.08 -16.09 9.14
N GLU A 86 -26.16 -16.77 9.52
CA GLU A 86 -26.66 -16.80 10.87
C GLU A 86 -26.09 -18.02 11.60
N GLY A 87 -25.34 -17.75 12.67
CA GLY A 87 -24.84 -18.74 13.62
C GLY A 87 -25.57 -18.64 14.96
N SER A 88 -25.18 -19.49 15.91
CA SER A 88 -25.78 -19.52 17.26
C SER A 88 -25.59 -18.22 18.05
N ALA A 89 -24.60 -17.40 17.70
CA ALA A 89 -24.30 -16.13 18.35
C ALA A 89 -24.79 -14.90 17.56
N GLY A 90 -25.52 -15.09 16.45
CA GLY A 90 -26.05 -14.01 15.62
C GLY A 90 -25.54 -14.04 14.18
N VAL A 91 -25.49 -12.87 13.54
CA VAL A 91 -25.08 -12.72 12.13
C VAL A 91 -23.58 -12.50 12.03
N HIS A 92 -22.91 -13.29 11.19
CA HIS A 92 -21.47 -13.24 10.97
C HIS A 92 -21.17 -13.03 9.49
N GLY A 93 -20.07 -12.32 9.21
CA GLY A 93 -19.50 -12.15 7.87
C GLY A 93 -18.11 -12.77 7.80
N GLY A 94 -17.84 -13.55 6.76
CA GLY A 94 -16.53 -14.17 6.56
C GLY A 94 -16.14 -14.21 5.09
N TYR A 95 -14.87 -13.90 4.81
CA TYR A 95 -14.28 -14.14 3.50
C TYR A 95 -13.98 -15.63 3.36
N LEU A 96 -14.52 -16.25 2.31
CA LEU A 96 -14.35 -17.66 2.02
C LEU A 96 -13.34 -17.82 0.89
N SER A 97 -12.06 -17.97 1.27
CA SER A 97 -11.07 -18.56 0.38
C SER A 97 -11.25 -20.07 0.40
N ASP A 98 -12.08 -20.60 -0.51
CA ASP A 98 -12.32 -22.01 -0.91
C ASP A 98 -12.50 -23.11 0.17
N HIS A 99 -12.29 -22.84 1.47
CA HIS A 99 -12.00 -23.85 2.48
C HIS A 99 -12.56 -23.56 3.89
N LEU A 100 -13.31 -22.47 4.12
CA LEU A 100 -14.02 -22.33 5.39
C LEU A 100 -15.24 -23.26 5.38
N GLN A 101 -15.29 -24.22 6.29
CA GLN A 101 -16.51 -24.96 6.56
C GLN A 101 -17.43 -24.05 7.39
N LEU A 102 -18.60 -23.72 6.84
CA LEU A 102 -19.63 -23.05 7.62
C LEU A 102 -19.92 -23.87 8.89
N PRO A 103 -20.19 -23.23 10.04
CA PRO A 103 -20.60 -23.96 11.24
C PRO A 103 -21.77 -24.89 10.92
N TYR A 104 -21.77 -26.08 11.50
CA TYR A 104 -22.83 -27.06 11.28
C TYR A 104 -24.20 -26.44 11.62
N GLY A 105 -25.12 -26.42 10.65
CA GLY A 105 -26.45 -25.83 10.79
C GLY A 105 -26.55 -24.32 10.52
N ALA A 106 -25.47 -23.66 10.10
CA ALA A 106 -25.51 -22.24 9.75
C ALA A 106 -26.41 -21.99 8.52
N LYS A 107 -27.29 -20.98 8.63
CA LYS A 107 -28.13 -20.54 7.52
C LYS A 107 -27.44 -19.40 6.78
N VAL A 108 -27.13 -19.60 5.51
CA VAL A 108 -26.59 -18.53 4.65
C VAL A 108 -27.71 -17.53 4.36
N LEU A 109 -27.47 -16.27 4.70
CA LEU A 109 -28.39 -15.15 4.48
C LEU A 109 -28.09 -14.42 3.17
N ALA A 110 -26.80 -14.27 2.84
CA ALA A 110 -26.36 -13.65 1.59
C ALA A 110 -24.98 -14.14 1.17
N VAL A 111 -24.71 -14.04 -0.14
CA VAL A 111 -23.40 -14.27 -0.75
C VAL A 111 -23.06 -13.03 -1.57
N ILE A 112 -21.92 -12.42 -1.28
CA ILE A 112 -21.42 -11.21 -1.94
C ILE A 112 -20.17 -11.60 -2.71
N GLU A 113 -20.18 -11.36 -4.02
CA GLU A 113 -18.97 -11.47 -4.82
C GLU A 113 -18.07 -10.28 -4.50
N ILE A 114 -16.80 -10.56 -4.18
CA ILE A 114 -15.82 -9.53 -3.92
C ILE A 114 -14.74 -9.55 -4.99
N ASP A 115 -14.35 -8.34 -5.38
CA ASP A 115 -13.27 -8.07 -6.29
C ASP A 115 -12.64 -6.74 -5.87
N VAL A 116 -11.66 -6.81 -4.97
CA VAL A 116 -11.06 -5.66 -4.31
C VAL A 116 -9.54 -5.79 -4.28
N LEU A 117 -8.85 -4.73 -3.89
CA LEU A 117 -7.42 -4.77 -3.59
C LEU A 117 -7.20 -4.93 -2.08
N GLU A 118 -6.10 -5.58 -1.71
CA GLU A 118 -5.58 -5.63 -0.34
C GLU A 118 -5.49 -4.20 0.24
N GLY A 119 -5.86 -4.03 1.52
CA GLY A 119 -5.92 -2.72 2.18
C GLY A 119 -7.28 -2.02 2.12
N HIS A 120 -8.25 -2.50 1.33
CA HIS A 120 -9.63 -2.00 1.33
C HIS A 120 -10.49 -2.56 2.49
N GLY A 121 -9.87 -2.82 3.64
CA GLY A 121 -10.56 -3.35 4.84
C GLY A 121 -10.84 -4.86 4.83
N LEU A 122 -10.31 -5.59 3.84
CA LEU A 122 -10.40 -7.04 3.74
C LEU A 122 -8.97 -7.60 3.71
N GLY A 123 -8.53 -8.25 4.79
CA GLY A 123 -7.20 -8.88 4.83
C GLY A 123 -6.45 -8.84 6.16
N GLU A 124 -6.86 -8.05 7.15
CA GLU A 124 -6.24 -8.08 8.49
C GLU A 124 -7.23 -8.62 9.52
N ALA A 125 -7.21 -9.93 9.71
CA ALA A 125 -7.64 -10.51 10.98
C ALA A 125 -6.54 -10.20 12.00
N ALA A 126 -6.89 -9.48 13.06
CA ALA A 126 -6.07 -9.37 14.26
C ALA A 126 -5.97 -10.72 14.98
#